data_AF-A0A9E5IVL8-F1
#
_entry.id   AF-A0A9E5IVL8-F1
#
_cell.length_a   1.000
_cell.length_b   1.000
_cell.length_c   1.000
_cell.angle_alpha   90.00
_cell.angle_beta   90.00
_cell.angle_gamma   90.00
#
_symmetry.space_group_name_H-M   'P 1'
#
loop_
_entity.id
_entity.type
_entity.pdbx_description
1 polymer ?
#
loop_
_entity_poly.entity_id
_entity_poly.type
_entity_poly.pdbx_seq_one_letter_code
_entity_poly.pdbx_strand_id
1 'polypeptide(L)'
;MKLKLGLSLGLLGFSSLSPLTANDRIEWRLPTENDGLFHNQKNRFFQPTISRRLISGMFGFVRTSESEPPRLFEHFHKGIDIRALYRDERGEPTDVVRASADGEVVRVNPDEKISDYGKQVMVRHLWGEQSVYTIYGHLASIRAEVGQKVKAGDPLGVMGWTGPGLSRDRAHLHFEIAFQINPKFDEWVKITKPGRLWEPNRHGEWNGLNLMGVDPAPLLLATHQGKPMTCREALARQPGGFIVNLPAPRSRVQWTDWVEVQENCTGTVAWKLEMTPWGLPLKVVGSAIPVTEAGLIANPGQPNEGRYYCRGLVEADGKGGMRLSKFGRQTMEMMLFTGPEPAP
;
A
#
# COMPACT_ATOMS: atom_id res chain seq x y z
N MET A 1 -49.66 -42.21 46.10
CA MET A 1 -48.24 -41.79 46.14
C MET A 1 -48.09 -40.62 45.16
N LYS A 2 -47.76 -39.41 45.63
CA LYS A 2 -47.71 -38.19 44.81
C LYS A 2 -46.49 -38.23 43.87
N LEU A 3 -46.71 -38.29 42.55
CA LEU A 3 -45.65 -38.04 41.57
C LEU A 3 -45.55 -36.52 41.31
N LYS A 4 -44.36 -35.97 41.58
CA LYS A 4 -44.00 -34.58 41.25
C LYS A 4 -43.72 -34.46 39.75
N LEU A 5 -44.41 -33.52 39.09
CA LEU A 5 -44.09 -33.04 37.76
C LEU A 5 -42.83 -32.16 37.84
N GLY A 6 -41.76 -32.54 37.12
CA GLY A 6 -40.59 -31.69 36.90
C GLY A 6 -40.72 -30.93 35.60
N LEU A 7 -40.86 -29.60 35.68
CA LEU A 7 -40.79 -28.68 34.54
C LEU A 7 -39.32 -28.47 34.19
N SER A 8 -38.86 -28.90 33.00
CA SER A 8 -37.57 -28.44 32.46
C SER A 8 -37.79 -27.18 31.64
N LEU A 9 -37.40 -26.02 32.18
CA LEU A 9 -37.27 -24.79 31.41
C LEU A 9 -36.01 -24.91 30.53
N GLY A 10 -36.20 -25.05 29.22
CA GLY A 10 -35.11 -24.88 28.26
C GLY A 10 -34.72 -23.42 28.18
N LEU A 11 -33.55 -23.05 28.70
CA LEU A 11 -32.91 -21.78 28.37
C LEU A 11 -32.40 -21.87 26.92
N LEU A 12 -33.15 -21.27 26.00
CA LEU A 12 -32.62 -20.86 24.70
C LEU A 12 -31.63 -19.71 24.95
N GLY A 13 -30.34 -20.03 24.94
CA GLY A 13 -29.28 -19.04 24.89
C GLY A 13 -29.36 -18.28 23.57
N PHE A 14 -29.89 -17.08 23.61
CA PHE A 14 -29.72 -16.11 22.52
C PHE A 14 -28.25 -15.68 22.51
N SER A 15 -27.43 -16.32 21.69
CA SER A 15 -26.17 -15.75 21.24
C SER A 15 -26.49 -14.61 20.27
N SER A 16 -26.70 -13.40 20.80
CA SER A 16 -26.70 -12.19 19.99
C SER A 16 -25.25 -11.87 19.60
N LEU A 17 -24.74 -12.56 18.58
CA LEU A 17 -23.69 -11.99 17.75
C LEU A 17 -24.33 -10.80 17.05
N SER A 18 -24.11 -9.59 17.58
CA SER A 18 -24.33 -8.39 16.79
C SER A 18 -23.52 -8.55 15.50
N PRO A 19 -24.14 -8.52 14.31
CA PRO A 19 -23.36 -8.29 13.12
C PRO A 19 -22.83 -6.86 13.28
N LEU A 20 -21.53 -6.71 13.51
CA LEU A 20 -20.86 -5.47 13.15
C LEU A 20 -21.19 -5.30 11.66
N THR A 21 -22.14 -4.44 11.34
CA THR A 21 -22.24 -3.89 9.99
C THR A 21 -20.92 -3.19 9.79
N ALA A 22 -19.97 -3.85 9.13
CA ALA A 22 -18.66 -3.27 8.86
C ALA A 22 -18.94 -1.98 8.10
N ASN A 23 -18.65 -0.83 8.73
CA ASN A 23 -18.67 0.43 8.03
C ASN A 23 -17.71 0.28 6.85
N ASP A 24 -18.20 0.48 5.63
CA ASP A 24 -17.40 0.34 4.41
C ASP A 24 -16.41 1.52 4.23
N ARG A 25 -16.39 2.43 5.21
CA ARG A 25 -15.56 3.63 5.29
C ARG A 25 -14.66 3.56 6.53
N ILE A 26 -13.42 4.00 6.36
CA ILE A 26 -12.50 4.24 7.46
C ILE A 26 -12.38 5.74 7.70
N GLU A 27 -12.52 6.16 8.96
CA GLU A 27 -12.22 7.51 9.41
C GLU A 27 -10.71 7.66 9.66
N TRP A 28 -9.95 7.88 8.60
CA TRP A 28 -8.49 8.05 8.67
C TRP A 28 -8.12 9.29 9.49
N ARG A 29 -7.40 9.11 10.59
CA ARG A 29 -6.88 10.19 11.44
C ARG A 29 -5.42 10.49 11.12
N LEU A 30 -5.01 11.73 11.38
CA LEU A 30 -3.60 12.09 11.31
C LEU A 30 -2.78 11.22 12.27
N PRO A 31 -1.66 10.65 11.81
CA PRO A 31 -0.84 9.76 12.63
C PRO A 31 0.08 10.52 13.62
N THR A 32 0.08 11.85 13.57
CA THR A 32 0.78 12.76 14.50
C THR A 32 -0.13 13.95 14.83
N GLU A 33 0.30 14.81 15.74
CA GLU A 33 -0.43 16.05 16.08
C GLU A 33 -0.28 17.15 15.00
N ASN A 34 0.53 16.93 13.95
CA ASN A 34 0.71 17.90 12.87
C ASN A 34 -0.53 17.97 11.98
N ASP A 35 -1.37 18.98 12.21
CA ASP A 35 -2.62 19.24 11.49
C ASP A 35 -2.48 20.21 10.31
N GLY A 36 -1.25 20.57 9.92
CA GLY A 36 -0.98 21.55 8.87
C GLY A 36 -1.64 21.21 7.53
N LEU A 37 -1.92 19.92 7.25
CA LEU A 37 -2.66 19.47 6.07
C LEU A 37 -4.07 20.07 6.01
N PHE A 38 -4.76 20.14 7.15
CA PHE A 38 -6.16 20.60 7.25
C PHE A 38 -6.28 22.12 7.15
N HIS A 39 -5.21 22.85 7.48
CA HIS A 39 -5.16 24.32 7.42
C HIS A 39 -4.49 24.86 6.14
N ASN A 40 -4.30 24.01 5.13
CA ASN A 40 -3.57 24.33 3.90
C ASN A 40 -2.13 24.85 4.13
N GLN A 41 -1.51 24.45 5.24
CA GLN A 41 -0.13 24.82 5.62
C GLN A 41 0.84 23.74 5.14
N LYS A 42 0.89 23.50 3.82
CA LYS A 42 1.69 22.41 3.22
C LYS A 42 3.16 22.46 3.63
N ASN A 43 3.74 23.65 3.74
CA ASN A 43 5.12 23.89 4.18
C ASN A 43 5.37 23.56 5.65
N ARG A 44 4.33 23.49 6.50
CA ARG A 44 4.44 23.05 7.90
C ARG A 44 4.13 21.56 8.06
N PHE A 45 3.39 20.99 7.12
CA PHE A 45 3.00 19.58 7.13
C PHE A 45 4.02 18.66 6.46
N PHE A 46 4.41 18.94 5.21
CA PHE A 46 5.31 18.06 4.47
C PHE A 46 6.78 18.35 4.78
N GLN A 47 7.55 17.29 5.09
CA GLN A 47 8.99 17.33 5.21
C GLN A 47 9.65 17.04 3.85
N PRO A 48 10.32 18.02 3.23
CA PRO A 48 11.05 17.77 2.00
C PRO A 48 12.30 16.92 2.24
N THR A 49 12.73 16.21 1.19
CA THR A 49 14.00 15.49 1.14
C THR A 49 15.20 16.45 1.09
N ILE A 50 16.41 15.93 0.91
CA ILE A 50 17.62 16.74 0.72
C ILE A 50 17.52 17.74 -0.45
N SER A 51 16.62 17.50 -1.42
CA SER A 51 16.33 18.44 -2.51
C SER A 51 15.68 19.74 -2.05
N ARG A 52 15.16 19.80 -0.80
CA ARG A 52 14.44 20.94 -0.20
C ARG A 52 13.13 21.32 -0.90
N ARG A 53 12.75 20.63 -1.98
CA ARG A 53 11.49 20.84 -2.67
C ARG A 53 10.35 20.27 -1.88
N LEU A 54 9.35 21.09 -1.58
CA LEU A 54 8.19 20.68 -0.78
C LEU A 54 7.53 19.42 -1.33
N ILE A 55 7.37 19.35 -2.65
CA ILE A 55 6.74 18.21 -3.34
C ILE A 55 7.45 16.89 -3.05
N SER A 56 8.75 16.89 -2.74
CA SER A 56 9.53 15.66 -2.56
C SER A 56 9.13 14.83 -1.33
N GLY A 57 8.37 15.40 -0.40
CA GLY A 57 7.75 14.71 0.73
C GLY A 57 6.28 14.35 0.52
N MET A 58 5.71 14.63 -0.66
CA MET A 58 4.33 14.28 -1.02
C MET A 58 4.27 12.90 -1.69
N PHE A 59 3.09 12.31 -1.84
CA PHE A 59 2.92 11.06 -2.58
C PHE A 59 3.16 11.25 -4.09
N GLY A 60 3.69 10.24 -4.76
CA GLY A 60 3.77 10.19 -6.22
C GLY A 60 5.18 10.29 -6.81
N PHE A 61 5.26 10.52 -8.13
CA PHE A 61 6.52 10.81 -8.83
C PHE A 61 6.97 12.25 -8.54
N VAL A 62 7.57 12.45 -7.37
CA VAL A 62 7.88 13.79 -6.84
C VAL A 62 9.35 13.98 -6.45
N ARG A 63 10.16 12.93 -6.64
CA ARG A 63 11.59 12.92 -6.33
C ARG A 63 12.39 12.79 -7.63
N THR A 64 13.41 13.64 -7.80
CA THR A 64 14.29 13.66 -8.96
C THR A 64 15.70 14.10 -8.57
N SER A 65 16.70 13.58 -9.26
CA SER A 65 18.09 14.01 -9.19
C SER A 65 18.40 15.23 -10.05
N GLU A 66 17.49 15.66 -10.94
CA GLU A 66 17.72 16.79 -11.83
C GLU A 66 17.69 18.15 -11.12
N SER A 67 18.52 19.08 -11.63
CA SER A 67 18.48 20.50 -11.30
C SER A 67 17.22 21.18 -11.86
N GLU A 68 16.78 22.26 -11.22
CA GLU A 68 15.60 23.00 -11.67
C GLU A 68 15.80 23.72 -13.02
N PRO A 69 14.80 23.74 -13.91
CA PRO A 69 13.53 23.00 -13.84
C PRO A 69 13.71 21.51 -14.24
N PRO A 70 13.22 20.54 -13.46
CA PRO A 70 13.40 19.13 -13.77
C PRO A 70 12.53 18.73 -14.94
N ARG A 71 13.07 17.90 -15.82
CA ARG A 71 12.34 17.28 -16.93
C ARG A 71 11.68 15.97 -16.53
N LEU A 72 12.24 15.26 -15.55
CA LEU A 72 11.79 13.92 -15.15
C LEU A 72 11.75 13.75 -13.63
N PHE A 73 10.75 13.00 -13.15
CA PHE A 73 10.65 12.53 -11.77
C PHE A 73 10.87 11.02 -11.72
N GLU A 74 12.08 10.62 -11.35
CA GLU A 74 12.55 9.24 -11.47
C GLU A 74 12.08 8.33 -10.33
N HIS A 75 11.77 8.90 -9.16
CA HIS A 75 11.51 8.14 -7.95
C HIS A 75 10.09 8.37 -7.44
N PHE A 76 9.33 7.28 -7.39
CA PHE A 76 8.01 7.23 -6.80
C PHE A 76 8.09 7.20 -5.28
N HIS A 77 7.41 8.13 -4.62
CA HIS A 77 7.22 8.17 -3.19
C HIS A 77 5.87 7.53 -2.84
N LYS A 78 5.90 6.42 -2.10
CA LYS A 78 4.73 5.58 -1.81
C LYS A 78 3.83 6.09 -0.67
N GLY A 79 4.25 7.16 -0.02
CA GLY A 79 3.56 7.74 1.13
C GLY A 79 3.72 9.25 1.17
N ILE A 80 3.54 9.80 2.36
CA ILE A 80 3.78 11.19 2.68
C ILE A 80 4.77 11.30 3.85
N ASP A 81 5.61 12.32 3.81
CA ASP A 81 6.59 12.62 4.84
C ASP A 81 6.06 13.75 5.72
N ILE A 82 5.63 13.42 6.94
CA ILE A 82 4.99 14.34 7.88
C ILE A 82 6.06 14.93 8.81
N ARG A 83 6.20 16.25 8.78
CA ARG A 83 7.19 17.02 9.55
C ARG A 83 6.93 16.93 11.06
N ALA A 84 8.01 16.82 11.84
CA ALA A 84 7.98 16.93 13.30
C ALA A 84 7.46 18.29 13.76
N LEU A 85 6.55 18.32 14.73
CA LEU A 85 6.15 19.54 15.43
C LEU A 85 7.05 19.84 16.63
N TYR A 86 7.48 18.81 17.35
CA TYR A 86 8.11 18.95 18.65
C TYR A 86 9.52 18.37 18.63
N ARG A 87 10.45 19.09 19.27
CA ARG A 87 11.83 18.65 19.44
C ARG A 87 12.32 18.91 20.86
N ASP A 88 13.16 18.03 21.37
CA ASP A 88 13.84 18.24 22.66
C ASP A 88 15.03 19.22 22.55
N GLU A 89 15.72 19.45 23.66
CA GLU A 89 16.91 20.32 23.72
C GLU A 89 18.08 19.84 22.83
N ARG A 90 18.12 18.55 22.49
CA ARG A 90 19.11 17.96 21.59
C ARG A 90 18.67 18.03 20.13
N GLY A 91 17.48 18.55 19.88
CA GLY A 91 16.84 18.64 18.56
C GLY A 91 16.24 17.32 18.08
N GLU A 92 16.09 16.31 18.93
CA GLU A 92 15.46 15.04 18.57
C GLU A 92 13.94 15.22 18.49
N PRO A 93 13.27 14.66 17.47
CA PRO A 93 11.82 14.69 17.37
C PRO A 93 11.17 13.97 18.55
N THR A 94 10.08 14.52 19.09
CA THR A 94 9.35 13.95 20.23
C THR A 94 7.89 13.65 19.93
N ASP A 95 7.45 13.90 18.70
CA ASP A 95 6.10 13.60 18.22
C ASP A 95 5.75 12.12 18.44
N VAL A 96 4.66 11.87 19.17
CA VAL A 96 4.08 10.53 19.33
C VAL A 96 3.37 10.13 18.04
N VAL A 97 3.75 8.98 17.49
CA VAL A 97 3.13 8.39 16.29
C VAL A 97 1.99 7.48 16.73
N ARG A 98 0.83 7.66 16.11
CA ARG A 98 -0.43 7.02 16.50
C ARG A 98 -1.07 6.25 15.35
N ALA A 99 -1.82 5.20 15.69
CA ALA A 99 -2.62 4.47 14.73
C ALA A 99 -3.65 5.40 14.07
N SER A 100 -3.72 5.37 12.74
CA SER A 100 -4.58 6.26 11.94
C SER A 100 -6.03 5.77 11.97
N ALA A 101 -6.24 4.47 12.16
CA ALA A 101 -7.53 3.83 12.24
C ALA A 101 -7.45 2.57 13.14
N ASP A 102 -8.60 2.02 13.50
CA ASP A 102 -8.72 0.74 14.19
C ASP A 102 -8.09 -0.40 13.37
N GLY A 103 -7.36 -1.31 14.01
CA GLY A 103 -6.70 -2.39 13.29
C GLY A 103 -5.91 -3.34 14.17
N GLU A 104 -5.02 -4.08 13.53
CA GLU A 104 -4.11 -5.03 14.16
C GLU A 104 -2.69 -4.82 13.64
N VAL A 105 -1.72 -4.74 14.54
CA VAL A 105 -0.31 -4.65 14.19
C VAL A 105 0.14 -5.97 13.55
N VAL A 106 0.50 -5.96 12.28
CA VAL A 106 0.90 -7.17 11.53
C VAL A 106 2.40 -7.28 11.33
N ARG A 107 3.13 -6.16 11.49
CA ARG A 107 4.59 -6.15 11.41
C ARG A 107 5.17 -5.08 12.33
N VAL A 108 6.27 -5.46 12.98
CA VAL A 108 7.19 -4.56 13.66
C VAL A 108 8.60 -4.83 13.12
N ASN A 109 9.30 -3.77 12.71
CA ASN A 109 10.71 -3.84 12.37
C ASN A 109 11.50 -2.94 13.33
N PRO A 110 12.23 -3.49 14.31
CA PRO A 110 13.07 -2.71 15.22
C PRO A 110 14.46 -2.41 14.64
N ASP A 111 14.86 -3.05 13.55
CA ASP A 111 16.19 -2.92 12.94
C ASP A 111 16.20 -1.77 11.90
N GLU A 112 16.94 -0.72 12.23
CA GLU A 112 17.07 0.49 11.40
C GLU A 112 17.84 0.28 10.08
N LYS A 113 18.56 -0.84 9.91
CA LYS A 113 19.49 -1.06 8.79
C LYS A 113 18.95 -1.97 7.71
N ILE A 114 17.89 -2.75 7.99
CA ILE A 114 17.39 -3.76 7.04
C ILE A 114 16.30 -3.24 6.12
N SER A 115 15.82 -2.03 6.34
CA SER A 115 14.69 -1.44 5.60
C SER A 115 14.94 0.02 5.28
N ASP A 116 14.52 0.46 4.10
CA ASP A 116 14.50 1.89 3.76
C ASP A 116 13.56 2.68 4.69
N TYR A 117 12.57 2.01 5.30
CA TYR A 117 11.71 2.59 6.32
C TYR A 117 12.42 2.77 7.69
N GLY A 118 13.64 2.27 7.87
CA GLY A 118 14.25 2.18 9.20
C GLY A 118 13.38 1.37 10.17
N LYS A 119 13.24 1.87 11.41
CA LYS A 119 12.29 1.30 12.36
C LYS A 119 10.87 1.59 11.88
N GLN A 120 10.04 0.54 11.82
CA GLN A 120 8.67 0.68 11.32
C GLN A 120 7.65 -0.19 12.06
N VAL A 121 6.41 0.27 12.02
CA VAL A 121 5.21 -0.48 12.42
C VAL A 121 4.26 -0.53 11.23
N MET A 122 3.58 -1.66 11.03
CA MET A 122 2.52 -1.80 10.05
C MET A 122 1.25 -2.29 10.73
N VAL A 123 0.13 -1.62 10.44
CA VAL A 123 -1.19 -1.97 10.98
C VAL A 123 -2.10 -2.36 9.83
N ARG A 124 -2.75 -3.52 9.94
CA ARG A 124 -3.80 -3.97 9.04
C ARG A 124 -5.15 -3.44 9.53
N HIS A 125 -5.93 -2.92 8.60
CA HIS A 125 -7.30 -2.44 8.80
C HIS A 125 -8.24 -3.19 7.85
N LEU A 126 -9.53 -3.17 8.18
CA LEU A 126 -10.61 -3.60 7.29
C LEU A 126 -11.31 -2.37 6.73
N TRP A 127 -11.19 -2.16 5.42
CA TRP A 127 -11.87 -1.08 4.69
C TRP A 127 -13.06 -1.69 3.93
N GLY A 128 -14.17 -1.85 4.64
CA GLY A 128 -15.20 -2.83 4.25
C GLY A 128 -14.66 -4.24 4.44
N GLU A 129 -14.75 -5.07 3.40
CA GLU A 129 -14.20 -6.44 3.41
C GLU A 129 -12.71 -6.51 3.06
N GLN A 130 -12.11 -5.37 2.69
CA GLN A 130 -10.77 -5.32 2.09
C GLN A 130 -9.71 -5.06 3.14
N SER A 131 -8.65 -5.87 3.13
CA SER A 131 -7.47 -5.60 3.94
C SER A 131 -6.66 -4.45 3.32
N VAL A 132 -6.45 -3.40 4.11
CA VAL A 132 -5.56 -2.28 3.79
C VAL A 132 -4.59 -2.08 4.93
N TYR A 133 -3.41 -1.55 4.65
CA TYR A 133 -2.31 -1.44 5.60
C TYR A 133 -1.87 0.00 5.73
N THR A 134 -1.64 0.46 6.96
CA THR A 134 -0.88 1.67 7.22
C THR A 134 0.54 1.32 7.60
N ILE A 135 1.50 2.11 7.12
CA ILE A 135 2.93 1.92 7.40
C ILE A 135 3.45 3.19 8.07
N TYR A 136 4.16 3.00 9.19
CA TYR A 136 4.72 4.07 10.02
C TYR A 136 6.23 3.91 10.07
N GLY A 137 6.96 4.65 9.24
CA GLY A 137 8.42 4.55 9.10
C GLY A 137 9.20 5.58 9.91
N HIS A 138 10.52 5.39 9.91
CA HIS A 138 11.54 6.27 10.48
C HIS A 138 11.45 6.51 11.98
N LEU A 139 10.85 5.58 12.73
CA LEU A 139 10.59 5.75 14.16
C LEU A 139 11.89 5.78 14.98
N ALA A 140 11.94 6.58 16.05
CA ALA A 140 13.03 6.52 17.02
C ALA A 140 12.88 5.31 17.95
N SER A 141 11.63 5.04 18.37
CA SER A 141 11.26 3.93 19.25
C SER A 141 9.90 3.36 18.86
N ILE A 142 9.68 2.09 19.20
CA ILE A 142 8.45 1.35 18.93
C ILE A 142 7.87 0.91 20.27
N ARG A 143 6.58 1.12 20.45
CA ARG A 143 5.79 0.64 21.59
C ARG A 143 4.86 -0.51 21.22
N ALA A 144 4.54 -0.65 19.94
CA ALA A 144 3.62 -1.65 19.44
C ALA A 144 4.24 -3.05 19.32
N GLU A 145 3.41 -4.08 19.45
CA GLU A 145 3.78 -5.49 19.29
C GLU A 145 2.95 -6.16 18.20
N VAL A 146 3.52 -7.15 17.50
CA VAL A 146 2.77 -7.91 16.48
C VAL A 146 1.59 -8.67 17.13
N GLY A 147 0.42 -8.60 16.51
CA GLY A 147 -0.83 -9.15 17.01
C GLY A 147 -1.62 -8.18 17.90
N GLN A 148 -1.03 -7.06 18.32
CA GLN A 148 -1.72 -6.06 19.12
C GLN A 148 -2.89 -5.45 18.34
N LYS A 149 -4.09 -5.47 18.95
CA LYS A 149 -5.25 -4.69 18.47
C LYS A 149 -5.09 -3.24 18.90
N VAL A 150 -5.29 -2.33 17.95
CA VAL A 150 -5.15 -0.88 18.17
C VAL A 150 -6.42 -0.16 17.74
N LYS A 151 -6.73 0.92 18.44
CA LYS A 151 -7.76 1.89 18.09
C LYS A 151 -7.15 3.13 17.46
N ALA A 152 -7.94 3.84 16.66
CA ALA A 152 -7.50 5.11 16.08
C ALA A 152 -7.05 6.09 17.18
N GLY A 153 -5.79 6.53 17.14
CA GLY A 153 -5.17 7.39 18.15
C GLY A 153 -4.29 6.65 19.17
N ASP A 154 -4.28 5.32 19.19
CA ASP A 154 -3.39 4.56 20.08
C ASP A 154 -1.92 4.80 19.72
N PRO A 155 -1.03 4.97 20.72
CA PRO A 155 0.39 5.22 20.48
C PRO A 155 1.10 3.97 19.95
N LEU A 156 1.79 4.12 18.81
CA LEU A 156 2.59 3.06 18.18
C LEU A 156 4.09 3.22 18.46
N GLY A 157 4.55 4.46 18.67
CA GLY A 157 5.96 4.77 18.87
C GLY A 157 6.22 6.27 18.90
N VAL A 158 7.49 6.65 18.76
CA VAL A 158 7.93 8.06 18.68
C VAL A 158 8.61 8.28 17.35
N MET A 159 8.32 9.41 16.70
CA MET A 159 8.96 9.82 15.46
C MET A 159 10.48 9.86 15.62
N GLY A 160 11.22 9.56 14.55
CA GLY A 160 12.67 9.61 14.56
C GLY A 160 13.22 10.04 13.20
N TRP A 161 14.41 9.54 12.92
CA TRP A 161 15.11 9.73 11.66
C TRP A 161 15.93 8.48 11.30
N THR A 162 15.45 7.29 11.71
CA THR A 162 16.12 6.02 11.39
C THR A 162 15.91 5.65 9.93
N GLY A 163 16.91 5.02 9.32
CA GLY A 163 16.89 4.61 7.92
C GLY A 163 17.96 5.33 7.09
N PRO A 164 18.25 4.83 5.89
CA PRO A 164 19.35 5.34 5.08
C PRO A 164 19.12 6.78 4.61
N GLY A 165 20.16 7.62 4.69
CA GLY A 165 20.15 8.99 4.13
C GLY A 165 19.36 10.03 4.92
N LEU A 166 18.79 9.67 6.06
CA LEU A 166 18.10 10.59 6.96
C LEU A 166 19.04 11.24 7.96
N SER A 167 18.64 12.42 8.43
CA SER A 167 19.37 13.18 9.43
C SER A 167 18.37 13.89 10.35
N ARG A 168 18.81 14.22 11.56
CA ARG A 168 17.98 14.82 12.61
C ARG A 168 17.21 16.07 12.16
N ASP A 169 17.85 16.96 11.40
CA ASP A 169 17.24 18.19 10.85
C ASP A 169 16.08 17.90 9.90
N ARG A 170 16.07 16.73 9.25
CA ARG A 170 15.00 16.27 8.35
C ARG A 170 14.18 15.12 8.94
N ALA A 171 14.18 14.95 10.26
CA ALA A 171 13.31 13.98 10.93
C ALA A 171 11.83 14.18 10.53
N HIS A 172 11.16 13.07 10.24
CA HIS A 172 9.76 13.02 9.84
C HIS A 172 9.19 11.63 10.11
N LEU A 173 7.86 11.53 10.09
CA LEU A 173 7.17 10.26 9.93
C LEU A 173 6.94 10.02 8.44
N HIS A 174 7.42 8.88 7.93
CA HIS A 174 6.97 8.38 6.64
C HIS A 174 5.68 7.58 6.85
N PHE A 175 4.59 7.99 6.19
CA PHE A 175 3.27 7.39 6.35
C PHE A 175 2.69 6.93 5.01
N GLU A 176 2.34 5.63 4.91
CA GLU A 176 1.66 5.07 3.75
C GLU A 176 0.27 4.53 4.12
N ILE A 177 -0.63 4.51 3.13
CA ILE A 177 -1.83 3.67 3.09
C ILE A 177 -1.67 2.79 1.86
N ALA A 178 -1.53 1.49 2.05
CA ALA A 178 -1.13 0.56 1.01
C ALA A 178 -1.94 -0.73 1.02
N PHE A 179 -1.99 -1.37 -0.14
CA PHE A 179 -2.59 -2.68 -0.30
C PHE A 179 -1.50 -3.72 -0.55
N GLN A 180 -1.73 -4.92 -0.01
CA GLN A 180 -0.89 -6.08 -0.29
C GLN A 180 -1.32 -6.71 -1.61
N ILE A 181 -0.36 -6.90 -2.52
CA ILE A 181 -0.62 -7.41 -3.86
C ILE A 181 -0.69 -8.93 -3.88
N ASN A 182 0.21 -9.62 -3.18
CA ASN A 182 0.17 -11.07 -3.05
C ASN A 182 0.53 -11.51 -1.62
N PRO A 183 -0.34 -12.22 -0.88
CA PRO A 183 -0.03 -12.76 0.45
C PRO A 183 1.00 -13.91 0.45
N LYS A 184 1.43 -14.39 -0.73
CA LYS A 184 2.42 -15.46 -0.95
C LYS A 184 3.68 -14.93 -1.66
N PHE A 185 3.99 -13.66 -1.48
CA PHE A 185 5.17 -13.02 -2.04
C PHE A 185 6.47 -13.72 -1.62
N ASP A 186 6.62 -14.08 -0.34
CA ASP A 186 7.85 -14.73 0.13
C ASP A 186 8.01 -16.12 -0.49
N GLU A 187 6.91 -16.87 -0.59
CA GLU A 187 6.86 -18.15 -1.29
C GLU A 187 7.24 -17.99 -2.77
N TRP A 188 6.66 -17.00 -3.47
CA TRP A 188 7.00 -16.71 -4.86
C TRP A 188 8.48 -16.39 -5.06
N VAL A 189 9.07 -15.52 -4.22
CA VAL A 189 10.51 -15.19 -4.31
C VAL A 189 11.36 -16.45 -4.13
N LYS A 190 11.06 -17.29 -3.13
CA LYS A 190 11.81 -18.51 -2.83
C LYS A 190 11.77 -19.54 -3.97
N ILE A 191 10.60 -19.70 -4.60
CA ILE A 191 10.40 -20.67 -5.69
C ILE A 191 11.01 -20.16 -6.99
N THR A 192 10.73 -18.91 -7.36
CA THR A 192 11.07 -18.39 -8.69
C THR A 192 12.50 -17.83 -8.77
N LYS A 193 13.11 -17.46 -7.63
CA LYS A 193 14.45 -16.85 -7.56
C LYS A 193 14.64 -15.77 -8.63
N PRO A 194 13.80 -14.73 -8.62
CA PRO A 194 13.69 -13.78 -9.72
C PRO A 194 14.91 -12.85 -9.83
N GLY A 195 15.87 -12.97 -8.91
CA GLY A 195 17.16 -12.30 -8.94
C GLY A 195 17.25 -11.07 -8.05
N ARG A 196 18.38 -10.36 -8.16
CA ARG A 196 18.82 -9.30 -7.24
C ARG A 196 17.84 -8.15 -6.97
N LEU A 197 16.86 -7.91 -7.85
CA LEU A 197 15.85 -6.87 -7.58
C LEU A 197 14.88 -7.27 -6.45
N TRP A 198 14.66 -8.55 -6.24
CA TRP A 198 13.72 -9.10 -5.26
C TRP A 198 14.44 -9.79 -4.09
N GLU A 199 15.75 -10.01 -4.24
CA GLU A 199 16.59 -10.76 -3.30
C GLU A 199 17.75 -9.90 -2.76
N PRO A 200 18.07 -10.01 -1.46
CA PRO A 200 17.43 -10.89 -0.46
C PRO A 200 16.10 -10.34 0.04
N ASN A 201 15.09 -11.21 0.20
CA ASN A 201 13.81 -10.82 0.80
C ASN A 201 13.90 -10.80 2.33
N ARG A 202 14.35 -9.68 2.91
CA ARG A 202 14.49 -9.51 4.37
C ARG A 202 13.17 -9.22 5.09
N HIS A 203 12.08 -9.06 4.34
CA HIS A 203 10.79 -8.59 4.87
C HIS A 203 9.67 -9.63 4.75
N GLY A 204 9.94 -10.81 4.18
CA GLY A 204 8.93 -11.85 3.97
C GLY A 204 7.79 -11.30 3.11
N GLU A 205 6.55 -11.52 3.54
CA GLU A 205 5.34 -11.05 2.86
C GLU A 205 5.17 -9.52 2.85
N TRP A 206 5.94 -8.82 3.69
CA TRP A 206 5.82 -7.38 3.92
C TRP A 206 6.89 -6.58 3.17
N ASN A 207 7.48 -7.18 2.13
CA ASN A 207 8.41 -6.47 1.27
C ASN A 207 7.71 -5.29 0.59
N GLY A 208 8.39 -4.14 0.52
CA GLY A 208 7.84 -2.96 -0.15
C GLY A 208 7.43 -3.23 -1.61
N LEU A 209 8.07 -4.15 -2.32
CA LEU A 209 7.67 -4.52 -3.69
C LEU A 209 6.28 -5.19 -3.76
N ASN A 210 5.80 -5.73 -2.64
CA ASN A 210 4.48 -6.34 -2.49
C ASN A 210 3.38 -5.36 -2.01
N LEU A 211 3.76 -4.10 -1.75
CA LEU A 211 2.88 -3.09 -1.17
C LEU A 211 2.74 -1.92 -2.14
N MET A 212 1.49 -1.64 -2.52
CA MET A 212 1.15 -0.56 -3.44
C MET A 212 0.27 0.47 -2.74
N GLY A 213 0.81 1.69 -2.63
CA GLY A 213 0.17 2.79 -1.95
C GLY A 213 -0.92 3.50 -2.75
N VAL A 214 -1.80 4.19 -2.03
CA VAL A 214 -2.64 5.29 -2.50
C VAL A 214 -2.26 6.55 -1.73
N ASP A 215 -2.53 7.74 -2.29
CA ASP A 215 -2.22 9.01 -1.62
C ASP A 215 -3.00 9.14 -0.30
N PRO A 216 -2.34 9.22 0.86
CA PRO A 216 -3.03 9.38 2.14
C PRO A 216 -3.68 10.77 2.31
N ALA A 217 -3.15 11.82 1.66
CA ALA A 217 -3.59 13.18 1.93
C ALA A 217 -5.08 13.43 1.58
N PRO A 218 -5.60 13.00 0.40
CA PRO A 218 -7.02 13.08 0.09
C PRO A 218 -7.91 12.29 1.05
N LEU A 219 -7.45 11.15 1.57
CA LEU A 219 -8.20 10.30 2.50
C LEU A 219 -8.35 10.96 3.88
N LEU A 220 -7.27 11.55 4.38
CA LEU A 220 -7.23 12.34 5.62
C LEU A 220 -8.13 13.58 5.50
N LEU A 221 -8.02 14.33 4.39
CA LEU A 221 -8.83 15.53 4.13
C LEU A 221 -10.33 15.19 4.05
N ALA A 222 -10.67 14.10 3.36
CA ALA A 222 -12.06 13.68 3.22
C ALA A 222 -12.68 13.32 4.58
N THR A 223 -11.94 12.63 5.45
CA THR A 223 -12.37 12.35 6.83
C THR A 223 -12.55 13.64 7.63
N HIS A 224 -11.59 14.58 7.57
CA HIS A 224 -11.69 15.87 8.25
C HIS A 224 -12.91 16.69 7.82
N GLN A 225 -13.33 16.56 6.56
CA GLN A 225 -14.52 17.21 6.01
C GLN A 225 -15.84 16.45 6.32
N GLY A 226 -15.80 15.40 7.14
CA GLY A 226 -16.97 14.56 7.45
C GLY A 226 -17.43 13.69 6.29
N LYS A 227 -16.55 13.41 5.33
CA LYS A 227 -16.82 12.65 4.10
C LYS A 227 -15.82 11.51 3.88
N PRO A 228 -15.62 10.59 4.85
CA PRO A 228 -14.69 9.48 4.69
C PRO A 228 -15.07 8.64 3.47
N MET A 229 -14.07 8.20 2.69
CA MET A 229 -14.29 7.46 1.44
C MET A 229 -14.44 5.96 1.67
N THR A 230 -15.18 5.29 0.79
CA THR A 230 -15.08 3.82 0.66
C THR A 230 -13.78 3.44 -0.05
N CYS A 231 -13.36 2.18 0.08
CA CYS A 231 -12.21 1.66 -0.65
C CYS A 231 -12.38 1.84 -2.18
N ARG A 232 -13.59 1.58 -2.69
CA ARG A 232 -13.92 1.73 -4.12
C ARG A 232 -13.83 3.18 -4.58
N GLU A 233 -14.37 4.12 -3.79
CA GLU A 233 -14.27 5.56 -4.10
C GLU A 233 -12.81 6.03 -4.11
N ALA A 234 -11.97 5.52 -3.21
CA ALA A 234 -10.55 5.85 -3.16
C ALA A 234 -9.77 5.32 -4.37
N LEU A 235 -10.07 4.08 -4.80
CA LEU A 235 -9.43 3.45 -5.97
C LEU A 235 -9.88 4.08 -7.29
N ALA A 236 -11.16 4.45 -7.41
CA ALA A 236 -11.70 5.11 -8.60
C ALA A 236 -11.08 6.50 -8.86
N ARG A 237 -10.44 7.11 -7.85
CA ARG A 237 -9.73 8.40 -7.99
C ARG A 237 -8.27 8.25 -8.44
N GLN A 238 -7.75 7.03 -8.48
CA GLN A 238 -6.37 6.81 -8.89
C GLN A 238 -6.22 6.99 -10.40
N PRO A 239 -5.13 7.60 -10.88
CA PRO A 239 -4.92 7.80 -12.30
C PRO A 239 -4.66 6.47 -13.01
N GLY A 240 -5.35 6.25 -14.12
CA GLY A 240 -4.98 5.21 -15.08
C GLY A 240 -3.57 5.46 -15.62
N GLY A 241 -2.76 4.42 -15.66
CA GLY A 241 -1.40 4.42 -16.18
C GLY A 241 -1.31 3.62 -17.46
N PHE A 242 -1.01 2.34 -17.33
CA PHE A 242 -0.77 1.43 -18.45
C PHE A 242 -1.72 0.23 -18.39
N ILE A 243 -1.89 -0.43 -19.53
CA ILE A 243 -2.75 -1.61 -19.67
C ILE A 243 -1.90 -2.80 -20.10
N VAL A 244 -2.08 -3.93 -19.40
CA VAL A 244 -1.38 -5.18 -19.66
C VAL A 244 -2.38 -6.27 -20.04
N ASN A 245 -2.07 -7.10 -21.04
CA ASN A 245 -2.77 -8.37 -21.23
C ASN A 245 -2.10 -9.47 -20.42
N LEU A 246 -2.90 -10.30 -19.77
CA LEU A 246 -2.46 -11.38 -18.89
C LEU A 246 -3.24 -12.66 -19.23
N PRO A 247 -2.67 -13.87 -19.05
CA PRO A 247 -3.49 -15.06 -18.97
C PRO A 247 -4.47 -14.94 -17.80
N ALA A 248 -5.72 -15.36 -18.00
CA ALA A 248 -6.67 -15.39 -16.90
C ALA A 248 -6.20 -16.44 -15.87
N PRO A 249 -6.13 -16.10 -14.57
CA PRO A 249 -5.64 -17.02 -13.56
C PRO A 249 -6.63 -18.19 -13.40
N ARG A 250 -6.08 -19.40 -13.24
CA ARG A 250 -6.86 -20.62 -13.00
C ARG A 250 -7.53 -20.67 -11.63
N SER A 251 -6.99 -19.89 -10.70
CA SER A 251 -7.40 -19.82 -9.30
C SER A 251 -7.60 -18.37 -8.89
N ARG A 252 -8.43 -18.14 -7.87
CA ARG A 252 -8.64 -16.81 -7.30
C ARG A 252 -7.32 -16.17 -6.88
N VAL A 253 -7.07 -14.94 -7.34
CA VAL A 253 -5.95 -14.08 -6.91
C VAL A 253 -6.49 -13.01 -5.96
N GLN A 254 -5.84 -12.77 -4.82
CA GLN A 254 -6.46 -11.94 -3.76
C GLN A 254 -6.64 -10.46 -4.17
N TRP A 255 -5.76 -9.92 -5.01
CA TRP A 255 -5.85 -8.51 -5.36
C TRP A 255 -7.11 -8.16 -6.17
N THR A 256 -7.79 -9.14 -6.79
CA THR A 256 -9.05 -8.89 -7.50
C THR A 256 -10.21 -8.55 -6.58
N ASP A 257 -10.11 -8.83 -5.27
CA ASP A 257 -11.20 -8.59 -4.33
C ASP A 257 -11.55 -7.10 -4.16
N TRP A 258 -10.58 -6.22 -4.43
CA TRP A 258 -10.73 -4.77 -4.29
C TRP A 258 -10.66 -4.04 -5.63
N VAL A 259 -10.54 -4.77 -6.75
CA VAL A 259 -10.49 -4.25 -8.11
C VAL A 259 -11.83 -4.48 -8.81
N GLU A 260 -12.20 -3.60 -9.72
CA GLU A 260 -13.36 -3.84 -10.57
C GLU A 260 -13.03 -4.92 -11.62
N VAL A 261 -13.70 -6.07 -11.55
CA VAL A 261 -13.54 -7.19 -12.50
C VAL A 261 -14.79 -7.31 -13.37
N GLN A 262 -14.63 -7.20 -14.68
CA GLN A 262 -15.71 -7.29 -15.68
C GLN A 262 -15.43 -8.43 -16.67
N GLU A 263 -15.99 -9.62 -16.42
CA GLU A 263 -15.85 -10.80 -17.30
C GLU A 263 -17.10 -10.99 -18.18
N ASN A 264 -17.44 -9.96 -18.94
CA ASN A 264 -18.70 -9.90 -19.70
C ASN A 264 -18.68 -10.76 -20.98
N CYS A 265 -17.60 -11.52 -21.24
CA CYS A 265 -17.50 -12.38 -22.42
C CYS A 265 -17.50 -13.87 -22.06
N THR A 266 -18.24 -14.65 -22.83
CA THR A 266 -18.28 -16.11 -22.72
C THR A 266 -16.90 -16.68 -23.04
N GLY A 267 -16.33 -17.48 -22.15
CA GLY A 267 -15.02 -18.10 -22.36
C GLY A 267 -13.83 -17.15 -22.16
N THR A 268 -13.85 -16.33 -21.11
CA THR A 268 -12.69 -15.52 -20.71
C THR A 268 -11.45 -16.41 -20.50
N VAL A 269 -10.41 -16.19 -21.30
CA VAL A 269 -9.12 -16.92 -21.25
C VAL A 269 -7.94 -16.00 -20.99
N ALA A 270 -8.14 -14.68 -21.09
CA ALA A 270 -7.16 -13.66 -20.79
C ALA A 270 -7.83 -12.45 -20.12
N TRP A 271 -7.03 -11.65 -19.44
CA TRP A 271 -7.45 -10.40 -18.82
C TRP A 271 -6.73 -9.21 -19.46
N LYS A 272 -7.44 -8.09 -19.59
CA LYS A 272 -6.86 -6.77 -19.77
C LYS A 272 -6.88 -6.07 -18.41
N LEU A 273 -5.71 -5.85 -17.83
CA LEU A 273 -5.53 -5.21 -16.54
C LEU A 273 -5.07 -3.76 -16.73
N GLU A 274 -5.88 -2.81 -16.28
CA GLU A 274 -5.50 -1.41 -16.12
C GLU A 274 -4.85 -1.20 -14.75
N MET A 275 -3.71 -0.48 -14.74
CA MET A 275 -2.94 -0.19 -13.54
C MET A 275 -2.59 1.28 -13.46
N THR A 276 -2.37 1.79 -12.25
CA THR A 276 -1.71 3.10 -12.06
C THR A 276 -0.28 3.06 -12.60
N PRO A 277 0.34 4.23 -12.84
CA PRO A 277 1.73 4.25 -13.28
C PRO A 277 2.69 3.55 -12.29
N TRP A 278 2.42 3.51 -10.99
CA TRP A 278 3.28 2.79 -10.02
C TRP A 278 2.98 1.30 -9.86
N GLY A 279 1.95 0.78 -10.56
CA GLY A 279 1.60 -0.64 -10.58
C GLY A 279 0.52 -1.05 -9.57
N LEU A 280 -0.35 -0.13 -9.14
CA LEU A 280 -1.56 -0.48 -8.39
C LEU A 280 -2.65 -0.95 -9.37
N PRO A 281 -3.21 -2.16 -9.21
CA PRO A 281 -4.32 -2.65 -10.03
C PRO A 281 -5.59 -1.78 -9.88
N LEU A 282 -6.26 -1.43 -10.99
CA LEU A 282 -7.47 -0.61 -10.97
C LEU A 282 -8.69 -1.30 -11.56
N LYS A 283 -8.53 -1.97 -12.70
CA LYS A 283 -9.64 -2.60 -13.42
C LYS A 283 -9.19 -3.80 -14.24
N VAL A 284 -10.01 -4.85 -14.25
CA VAL A 284 -9.85 -6.04 -15.09
C VAL A 284 -11.02 -6.17 -16.05
N VAL A 285 -10.73 -6.41 -17.32
CA VAL A 285 -11.71 -6.77 -18.34
C VAL A 285 -11.36 -8.12 -18.94
N GLY A 286 -12.31 -9.05 -18.92
CA GLY A 286 -12.16 -10.38 -19.51
C GLY A 286 -12.03 -10.33 -21.05
N SER A 287 -11.23 -11.24 -21.59
CA SER A 287 -10.96 -11.38 -23.02
C SER A 287 -11.01 -12.85 -23.44
N ALA A 288 -11.72 -13.13 -24.54
CA ALA A 288 -11.73 -14.42 -25.20
C ALA A 288 -10.49 -14.67 -26.09
N ILE A 289 -9.66 -13.64 -26.31
CA ILE A 289 -8.42 -13.76 -27.08
C ILE A 289 -7.33 -14.29 -26.13
N PRO A 290 -6.77 -15.49 -26.38
CA PRO A 290 -5.78 -16.10 -25.49
C PRO A 290 -4.46 -15.35 -25.54
N VAL A 291 -3.77 -15.36 -24.40
CA VAL A 291 -2.46 -14.75 -24.20
C VAL A 291 -1.62 -15.71 -23.36
N THR A 292 -0.39 -15.99 -23.79
CA THR A 292 0.49 -16.95 -23.10
C THR A 292 1.38 -16.30 -22.06
N GLU A 293 1.67 -15.00 -22.19
CA GLU A 293 2.52 -14.25 -21.27
C GLU A 293 2.07 -12.80 -21.13
N ALA A 294 2.48 -12.13 -20.05
CA ALA A 294 2.13 -10.74 -19.83
C ALA A 294 2.72 -9.82 -20.90
N GLY A 295 1.89 -8.97 -21.50
CA GLY A 295 2.31 -8.01 -22.54
C GLY A 295 1.71 -6.63 -22.35
N LEU A 296 2.43 -5.60 -22.78
CA LEU A 296 1.91 -4.23 -22.74
C LEU A 296 0.95 -4.00 -23.91
N ILE A 297 -0.26 -3.51 -23.62
CA ILE A 297 -1.25 -3.13 -24.64
C ILE A 297 -1.27 -1.62 -24.86
N ALA A 298 -1.18 -0.85 -23.78
CA ALA A 298 -1.24 0.61 -23.82
C ALA A 298 -0.37 1.22 -22.73
N ASN A 299 0.22 2.39 -23.00
CA ASN A 299 1.04 3.16 -22.08
C ASN A 299 0.81 4.66 -22.31
N PRO A 300 0.81 5.51 -21.26
CA PRO A 300 0.42 6.90 -21.40
C PRO A 300 1.60 7.82 -21.75
N GLY A 301 2.84 7.30 -21.76
CA GLY A 301 4.05 8.09 -21.92
C GLY A 301 4.80 7.83 -23.23
N GLN A 302 5.61 8.79 -23.65
CA GLN A 302 6.57 8.63 -24.75
C GLN A 302 7.64 7.58 -24.40
N PRO A 303 8.32 6.96 -25.39
CA PRO A 303 9.29 5.90 -25.13
C PRO A 303 10.39 6.24 -24.12
N ASN A 304 10.82 7.51 -24.11
CA ASN A 304 11.88 8.00 -23.25
C ASN A 304 11.41 8.33 -21.82
N GLU A 305 10.09 8.35 -21.61
CA GLU A 305 9.43 8.81 -20.40
C GLU A 305 8.82 7.65 -19.60
N GLY A 306 8.34 6.59 -20.26
CA GLY A 306 7.59 5.54 -19.58
C GLY A 306 8.38 4.73 -18.55
N ARG A 307 9.73 4.66 -18.62
CA ARG A 307 10.55 4.07 -17.54
C ARG A 307 10.39 4.83 -16.23
N TYR A 308 10.34 6.16 -16.31
CA TYR A 308 10.26 7.03 -15.15
C TYR A 308 8.82 7.11 -14.64
N TYR A 309 7.85 7.32 -15.54
CA TYR A 309 6.44 7.36 -15.16
C TYR A 309 5.90 6.03 -14.66
N CYS A 310 6.46 4.89 -15.07
CA CYS A 310 5.95 3.57 -14.67
C CYS A 310 6.79 2.86 -13.61
N ARG A 311 7.62 3.57 -12.83
CA ARG A 311 8.49 2.98 -11.78
C ARG A 311 9.33 1.80 -12.32
N GLY A 312 9.77 1.88 -13.58
CA GLY A 312 10.53 0.83 -14.26
C GLY A 312 9.73 -0.43 -14.66
N LEU A 313 8.40 -0.45 -14.56
CA LEU A 313 7.54 -1.56 -15.02
C LEU A 313 7.48 -1.63 -16.56
N VAL A 314 7.62 -0.50 -17.22
CA VAL A 314 7.58 -0.36 -18.67
C VAL A 314 8.91 0.24 -19.16
N GLU A 315 9.38 -0.19 -20.32
CA GLU A 315 10.62 0.28 -20.95
C GLU A 315 10.45 0.44 -22.47
N ALA A 316 11.34 1.22 -23.11
CA ALA A 316 11.39 1.32 -24.56
C ALA A 316 11.74 -0.03 -25.19
N ASP A 317 11.09 -0.36 -26.31
CA ASP A 317 11.32 -1.62 -27.03
C ASP A 317 12.49 -1.57 -28.04
N GLY A 318 13.09 -0.39 -28.22
CA GLY A 318 14.16 -0.13 -29.19
C GLY A 318 13.69 0.12 -30.64
N LYS A 319 12.37 0.12 -30.87
CA LYS A 319 11.72 0.28 -32.19
C LYS A 319 10.77 1.49 -32.23
N GLY A 320 10.86 2.37 -31.23
CA GLY A 320 9.98 3.53 -31.08
C GLY A 320 8.68 3.24 -30.32
N GLY A 321 8.52 2.02 -29.80
CA GLY A 321 7.40 1.61 -28.96
C GLY A 321 7.80 1.36 -27.50
N MET A 322 6.86 0.78 -26.75
CA MET A 322 7.02 0.43 -25.34
C MET A 322 6.68 -1.03 -25.11
N ARG A 323 7.29 -1.63 -24.08
CA ARG A 323 7.00 -2.99 -23.62
C ARG A 323 7.13 -3.10 -22.10
N LEU A 324 6.62 -4.20 -21.53
CA LEU A 324 6.96 -4.53 -20.14
C LEU A 324 8.47 -4.76 -20.02
N SER A 325 9.07 -4.16 -19.01
CA SER A 325 10.46 -4.45 -18.63
C SER A 325 10.55 -5.85 -18.04
N LYS A 326 11.78 -6.32 -17.78
CA LYS A 326 11.98 -7.55 -16.99
C LYS A 326 11.28 -7.45 -15.62
N PHE A 327 11.39 -6.30 -14.96
CA PHE A 327 10.75 -6.05 -13.67
C PHE A 327 9.22 -6.02 -13.79
N GLY A 328 8.68 -5.43 -14.87
CA GLY A 328 7.25 -5.44 -15.17
C GLY A 328 6.69 -6.86 -15.33
N ARG A 329 7.34 -7.70 -16.15
CA ARG A 329 6.92 -9.10 -16.33
C ARG A 329 6.95 -9.90 -15.02
N GLN A 330 8.03 -9.78 -14.26
CA GLN A 330 8.15 -10.43 -12.94
C GLN A 330 7.08 -9.93 -11.94
N THR A 331 6.70 -8.66 -12.02
CA THR A 331 5.60 -8.13 -11.20
C THR A 331 4.27 -8.79 -11.57
N MET A 332 4.00 -9.00 -12.86
CA MET A 332 2.78 -9.68 -13.30
C MET A 332 2.76 -11.15 -12.89
N GLU A 333 3.90 -11.84 -13.00
CA GLU A 333 4.06 -13.21 -12.51
C GLU A 333 3.82 -13.30 -11.00
N MET A 334 4.42 -12.38 -10.22
CA MET A 334 4.22 -12.28 -8.78
C MET A 334 2.75 -12.04 -8.44
N MET A 335 2.06 -11.16 -9.17
CA MET A 335 0.64 -10.86 -8.94
C MET A 335 -0.29 -12.04 -9.19
N LEU A 336 0.04 -12.92 -10.14
CA LEU A 336 -0.78 -14.07 -10.52
C LEU A 336 -0.41 -15.35 -9.76
N PHE A 337 0.66 -15.33 -8.96
CA PHE A 337 1.11 -16.48 -8.22
C PHE A 337 0.12 -16.87 -7.10
N THR A 338 -0.40 -18.10 -7.17
CA THR A 338 -1.35 -18.64 -6.18
C THR A 338 -0.77 -19.81 -5.37
N GLY A 339 0.52 -20.11 -5.54
CA GLY A 339 1.18 -21.31 -5.02
C GLY A 339 1.66 -22.22 -6.15
N PRO A 340 2.44 -23.27 -5.84
CA PRO A 340 2.74 -24.33 -6.80
C PRO A 340 1.45 -24.99 -7.28
N GLU A 341 1.37 -25.34 -8.57
CA GLU A 341 0.29 -26.21 -9.04
C GLU A 341 0.34 -27.54 -8.26
N PRO A 342 -0.80 -28.08 -7.83
CA PRO A 342 -0.82 -29.39 -7.21
C PRO A 342 -0.15 -30.40 -8.16
N ALA A 343 0.71 -31.26 -7.60
CA ALA A 343 1.36 -32.31 -8.38
C ALA A 343 0.28 -33.12 -9.13
N PRO A 344 0.52 -33.44 -10.41
CA PRO A 344 -0.46 -34.12 -11.26
C PRO A 344 -0.87 -35.50 -10.74
#